data_AF-A0A235BXJ7-F1
#
_entry.id   AF-A0A235BXJ7-F1
#
_cell.length_a   1.000
_cell.length_b   1.000
_cell.length_c   1.000
_cell.angle_alpha   90.00
_cell.angle_beta   90.00
_cell.angle_gamma   90.00
#
_symmetry.space_group_name_H-M   'P 1'
#
loop_
_entity.id
_entity.type
_entity.pdbx_description
1 polymer ?
#
loop_
_entity_poly.entity_id
_entity_poly.type
_entity_poly.pdbx_seq_one_letter_code
_entity_poly.pdbx_strand_id
1 'polypeptide(L)'
;MSKLKVYCENCKKPVMKWPRDLRKSKHYFCSRKCHYAWKRKQHFKPHNFKANYVTCEFCGKIFSRAPSNVKNHIFCSKECYLNYSRETLVCPACGKTFARRKSRIKYNMTFCSKECSAIWHTGERSSNYKRETRTCPNCGKTFEVKPSIRQKYCSQQCAWEFLSKHRRKEDNPNWKPKIIKKCAMCGQTFETYPSNPNRKFCSDACFRKWLKIHGISDNNRKKMLKALLKRPTKPEKKLMKIIEDYNLPFKYVGNGALIIGGLNPDFISRDGREIIEVFGTYWHNPEICKGTMREDVRKAFFLELGYKILILWEHELNANDEPKIVNKILRMSNSRKLKG
;
A
#
# COMPACT_ATOMS: atom_id res chain seq x y z
N MET A 1 16.32 -19.17 28.79
CA MET A 1 17.69 -19.62 29.11
C MET A 1 18.68 -18.52 28.75
N SER A 2 19.54 -18.10 29.67
CA SER A 2 20.62 -17.16 29.38
C SER A 2 21.78 -17.86 28.66
N LYS A 3 22.62 -17.09 27.96
CA LYS A 3 23.87 -17.60 27.39
C LYS A 3 24.87 -17.82 28.52
N LEU A 4 25.61 -18.92 28.44
CA LEU A 4 26.69 -19.26 29.38
C LEU A 4 28.03 -18.78 28.82
N LYS A 5 28.92 -18.35 29.70
CA LYS A 5 30.28 -17.93 29.37
C LYS A 5 31.18 -19.16 29.28
N VAL A 6 31.80 -19.37 28.13
CA VAL A 6 32.87 -20.38 27.93
C VAL A 6 34.09 -19.70 27.28
N TYR A 7 35.19 -20.43 27.13
CA TYR A 7 36.44 -19.86 26.61
C TYR A 7 36.78 -20.44 25.24
N CYS A 8 37.33 -19.60 24.35
CA CYS A 8 37.77 -20.01 23.02
C CYS A 8 38.97 -20.96 23.13
N GLU A 9 38.92 -22.13 22.50
CA GLU A 9 39.97 -23.15 22.60
C GLU A 9 41.31 -22.70 22.00
N ASN A 10 41.28 -21.75 21.06
CA ASN A 10 42.48 -21.24 20.39
C ASN A 10 43.13 -20.05 21.11
N CYS A 11 42.35 -19.04 21.50
CA CYS A 11 42.87 -17.76 22.01
C CYS A 11 42.45 -17.46 23.46
N LYS A 12 41.71 -18.38 24.09
CA LYS A 12 41.25 -18.31 25.48
C LYS A 12 40.45 -17.05 25.84
N LYS A 13 39.96 -16.28 24.85
CA LYS A 13 39.02 -15.18 25.08
C LYS A 13 37.62 -15.71 25.46
N PRO A 14 36.88 -15.01 26.34
CA PRO A 14 35.53 -15.42 26.73
C PRO A 14 34.56 -15.29 25.55
N VAL A 15 33.64 -16.25 25.43
CA VAL A 15 32.59 -16.32 24.41
C VAL A 15 31.27 -16.75 25.05
N MET A 16 30.19 -16.09 24.68
CA MET A 16 28.86 -16.41 25.18
C MET A 16 28.17 -17.41 24.25
N LYS A 17 27.77 -18.59 24.77
CA LYS A 17 27.15 -19.67 24.01
C LYS A 17 25.83 -20.11 24.63
N TRP A 18 24.92 -20.63 23.81
CA TRP A 18 23.67 -21.18 24.33
C TRP A 18 23.92 -22.56 24.95
N PRO A 19 23.22 -22.94 26.05
CA PRO A 19 23.35 -24.26 26.66
C PRO A 19 23.16 -25.43 25.69
N ARG A 20 22.31 -25.28 24.67
CA ARG A 20 22.11 -26.29 23.61
C ARG A 20 23.32 -26.47 22.70
N ASP A 21 24.10 -25.42 22.47
CA ASP A 21 25.29 -25.47 21.60
C ASP A 21 26.45 -26.12 22.34
N LEU A 22 26.49 -25.97 23.67
CA LEU A 22 27.46 -26.64 24.53
C LEU A 22 27.29 -28.17 24.52
N ARG A 23 26.04 -28.65 24.43
CA ARG A 23 25.74 -30.09 24.31
C ARG A 23 26.20 -30.72 23.00
N LYS A 24 26.38 -29.94 21.93
CA LYS A 24 26.67 -30.45 20.57
C LYS A 24 28.15 -30.53 20.22
N SER A 25 29.01 -29.77 20.87
CA SER A 25 30.43 -29.69 20.55
C SER A 25 31.24 -29.56 21.83
N LYS A 26 32.39 -30.25 21.91
CA LYS A 26 33.35 -30.12 23.01
C LYS A 26 34.31 -28.94 22.86
N HIS A 27 34.41 -28.37 21.65
CA HIS A 27 35.33 -27.26 21.35
C HIS A 27 34.57 -26.00 20.91
N TYR A 28 35.03 -24.85 21.39
CA TYR A 28 34.37 -23.56 21.16
C TYR A 28 35.36 -22.51 20.67
N PHE A 29 34.91 -21.65 19.74
CA PHE A 29 35.76 -20.64 19.13
C PHE A 29 35.06 -19.30 19.05
N CYS A 30 35.82 -18.22 19.24
CA CYS A 30 35.33 -16.84 19.11
C CYS A 30 35.16 -16.38 17.66
N SER A 31 35.80 -17.07 16.70
CA SER A 31 35.68 -16.77 15.28
C SER A 31 36.08 -17.97 14.42
N ARG A 32 35.70 -17.94 13.14
CA ARG A 32 36.14 -18.93 12.15
C ARG A 32 37.67 -18.98 12.02
N LYS A 33 38.36 -17.85 12.22
CA LYS A 33 39.83 -17.77 12.26
C LYS A 33 40.42 -18.59 13.42
N CYS A 34 39.85 -18.48 14.62
CA CYS A 34 40.29 -19.26 15.78
C CYS A 34 40.02 -20.75 15.63
N HIS A 35 38.87 -21.13 15.05
CA HIS A 35 38.58 -22.53 14.72
C HIS A 35 39.63 -23.12 13.77
N TYR A 36 39.95 -22.43 12.66
CA TYR A 36 40.96 -22.92 11.72
C TYR A 36 42.39 -22.90 12.28
N ALA A 37 42.73 -21.95 13.15
CA ALA A 37 44.03 -21.92 13.82
C ALA A 37 44.20 -23.11 14.77
N TRP A 38 43.17 -23.42 15.57
CA TRP A 38 43.16 -24.60 16.43
C TRP A 38 43.21 -25.90 15.61
N LYS A 39 42.40 -26.02 14.55
CA LYS A 39 42.39 -27.20 13.68
C LYS A 39 43.76 -27.45 13.01
N ARG A 40 44.46 -26.39 12.60
CA ARG A 40 45.82 -26.48 12.03
C ARG A 40 46.86 -26.99 13.04
N LYS A 41 46.73 -26.64 14.33
CA LYS A 41 47.60 -27.14 15.39
C LYS A 41 47.36 -28.63 15.69
N GLN A 42 46.12 -29.09 15.60
CA GLN A 42 45.73 -30.48 15.92
C GLN A 42 46.05 -31.48 14.79
N HIS A 43 45.97 -31.04 13.53
CA HIS A 43 46.15 -31.91 12.36
C HIS A 43 47.09 -31.27 11.34
N PHE A 44 48.33 -30.99 11.75
CA PHE A 44 49.36 -30.60 10.80
C PHE A 44 49.86 -31.85 10.07
N LYS A 45 49.25 -32.18 8.93
CA LYS A 45 49.86 -33.04 7.91
C LYS A 45 50.44 -32.13 6.83
N PRO A 46 51.78 -32.06 6.66
CA PRO A 46 52.36 -31.35 5.55
C PRO A 46 51.88 -32.02 4.26
N HIS A 47 51.09 -31.29 3.49
CA HIS A 47 50.69 -31.75 2.17
C HIS A 47 51.83 -31.50 1.19
N ASN A 48 52.62 -32.53 0.90
CA ASN A 48 53.58 -32.54 -0.20
C ASN A 48 52.83 -32.65 -1.53
N PHE A 49 52.24 -31.56 -2.01
CA PHE A 49 51.68 -31.51 -3.35
C PHE A 49 52.77 -31.12 -4.35
N LYS A 50 53.03 -32.00 -5.33
CA LYS A 50 53.82 -31.67 -6.52
C LYS A 50 53.09 -30.54 -7.26
N ALA A 51 53.73 -29.39 -7.42
CA ALA A 51 53.15 -28.24 -8.10
C ALA A 51 53.05 -28.54 -9.60
N ASN A 52 51.84 -28.49 -10.16
CA ASN A 52 51.65 -28.54 -11.61
C ASN A 52 51.67 -27.12 -12.16
N TYR A 53 52.55 -26.85 -13.11
CA TYR A 53 52.59 -25.58 -13.84
C TYR A 53 51.60 -25.65 -15.01
N VAL A 54 50.70 -24.68 -15.05
CA VAL A 54 49.62 -24.58 -16.05
C VAL A 54 49.60 -23.19 -16.65
N THR A 55 49.15 -23.09 -17.90
CA THR A 55 49.05 -21.84 -18.65
C THR A 55 47.66 -21.24 -18.48
N CYS A 56 47.57 -19.93 -18.24
CA CYS A 56 46.29 -19.22 -18.17
C CYS A 56 45.67 -19.09 -19.57
N GLU A 57 44.43 -19.56 -19.74
CA GLU A 57 43.70 -19.50 -21.03
C GLU A 57 43.35 -18.08 -21.51
N PHE A 58 43.43 -17.08 -20.63
CA PHE A 58 43.12 -15.69 -20.99
C PHE A 58 44.37 -14.85 -21.32
N CYS A 59 45.42 -14.92 -20.49
CA CYS A 59 46.60 -14.06 -20.64
C CYS A 59 47.90 -14.81 -20.97
N GLY A 60 47.87 -16.15 -21.06
CA GLY A 60 49.06 -16.96 -21.37
C GLY A 60 50.08 -17.11 -20.23
N LYS A 61 49.90 -16.44 -19.08
CA LYS A 61 50.83 -16.54 -17.95
C LYS A 61 50.89 -17.97 -17.39
N ILE A 62 52.10 -18.50 -17.18
CA ILE A 62 52.35 -19.79 -16.51
C ILE A 62 52.29 -19.59 -14.98
N PHE A 63 51.59 -20.49 -14.29
CA PHE A 63 51.44 -20.45 -12.83
C PHE A 63 51.19 -21.83 -12.23
N SER A 64 51.42 -22.00 -10.92
CA SER A 64 51.27 -23.29 -10.26
C SER A 64 49.87 -23.51 -9.68
N ARG A 65 49.38 -24.75 -9.78
CA ARG A 65 48.14 -25.23 -9.16
C ARG A 65 48.36 -26.61 -8.53
N ALA A 66 47.61 -26.89 -7.47
CA ALA A 66 47.49 -28.26 -6.96
C ALA A 66 46.83 -29.14 -8.03
N PRO A 67 47.23 -30.42 -8.18
CA PRO A 67 46.67 -31.33 -9.18
C PRO A 67 45.13 -31.39 -9.15
N SER A 68 44.52 -31.40 -7.97
CA SER A 68 43.07 -31.41 -7.77
C SER A 68 42.34 -30.14 -8.25
N ASN A 69 43.07 -29.06 -8.53
CA ASN A 69 42.54 -27.77 -8.95
C ASN A 69 42.74 -27.50 -10.45
N VAL A 70 43.32 -28.45 -11.19
CA VAL A 70 43.37 -28.41 -12.66
C VAL A 70 41.97 -28.79 -13.17
N LYS A 71 41.27 -27.84 -13.81
CA LYS A 71 39.90 -28.00 -14.33
C LYS A 71 39.88 -27.73 -15.83
N ASN A 72 38.74 -27.95 -16.50
CA ASN A 72 38.57 -27.68 -17.94
C ASN A 72 38.86 -26.24 -18.37
N HIS A 73 38.68 -25.26 -17.47
CA HIS A 73 39.09 -23.88 -17.71
C HIS A 73 40.01 -23.37 -16.61
N ILE A 74 41.17 -22.86 -16.99
CA ILE A 74 42.28 -22.53 -16.09
C ILE A 74 42.68 -21.06 -16.23
N PHE A 75 42.61 -20.33 -15.10
CA PHE A 75 42.95 -18.92 -15.05
C PHE A 75 43.89 -18.60 -13.88
N CYS A 76 44.87 -17.74 -14.13
CA CYS A 76 45.83 -17.27 -13.13
C CYS A 76 45.20 -16.35 -12.09
N SER A 77 44.10 -15.67 -12.44
CA SER A 77 43.41 -14.73 -11.57
C SER A 77 41.89 -14.74 -11.79
N LYS A 78 41.16 -14.20 -10.81
CA LYS A 78 39.72 -13.96 -10.92
C LYS A 78 39.40 -12.99 -12.07
N GLU A 79 40.27 -12.05 -12.35
CA GLU A 79 40.12 -11.06 -13.42
C GLU A 79 40.21 -11.71 -14.80
N CYS A 80 41.21 -12.57 -15.03
CA CYS A 80 41.34 -13.37 -16.25
C CYS A 80 40.09 -14.22 -16.51
N TYR A 81 39.57 -14.87 -15.47
CA TYR A 81 38.30 -15.60 -15.56
C TYR A 81 37.12 -14.69 -15.93
N LEU A 82 37.00 -13.52 -15.29
CA LEU A 82 35.92 -12.58 -15.55
C LEU A 82 35.94 -12.08 -17.00
N ASN A 83 37.12 -11.73 -17.51
CA ASN A 83 37.29 -11.25 -18.88
C ASN A 83 36.99 -12.36 -19.89
N TYR A 84 37.51 -13.57 -19.69
CA TYR A 84 37.20 -14.72 -20.55
C TYR A 84 35.70 -15.07 -20.57
N SER A 85 35.06 -15.00 -19.39
CA SER A 85 33.67 -15.42 -19.21
C SER A 85 32.63 -14.42 -19.72
N ARG A 86 33.05 -13.19 -20.05
CA ARG A 86 32.16 -12.10 -20.45
C ARG A 86 32.27 -11.80 -21.94
N GLU A 87 31.19 -11.27 -22.47
CA GLU A 87 31.05 -10.83 -23.86
C GLU A 87 30.33 -9.48 -23.88
N THR A 88 30.77 -8.61 -24.79
CA THR A 88 30.25 -7.26 -24.95
C THR A 88 29.09 -7.26 -25.95
N LEU A 89 27.95 -6.72 -25.53
CA LEU A 89 26.72 -6.64 -26.32
C LEU A 89 26.34 -5.17 -26.52
N VAL A 90 25.66 -4.87 -27.63
CA VAL A 90 25.05 -3.57 -27.90
C VAL A 90 23.56 -3.65 -27.60
N CYS A 91 23.04 -2.76 -26.77
CA CYS A 91 21.62 -2.72 -26.43
C CYS A 91 20.79 -2.22 -27.63
N PRO A 92 19.84 -3.01 -28.18
CA PRO A 92 19.04 -2.58 -29.34
C PRO A 92 18.16 -1.34 -29.06
N ALA A 93 17.79 -1.12 -27.80
CA ALA A 93 16.93 -0.01 -27.41
C ALA A 93 17.66 1.34 -27.32
N CYS A 94 18.89 1.37 -26.81
CA CYS A 94 19.61 2.62 -26.50
C CYS A 94 21.01 2.73 -27.15
N GLY A 95 21.48 1.69 -27.85
CA GLY A 95 22.79 1.66 -28.51
C GLY A 95 24.00 1.52 -27.57
N LYS A 96 23.80 1.54 -26.24
CA LYS A 96 24.91 1.41 -25.27
C LYS A 96 25.51 0.01 -25.27
N THR A 97 26.84 -0.06 -25.16
CA THR A 97 27.57 -1.31 -24.96
C THR A 97 27.54 -1.74 -23.49
N PHE A 98 27.42 -3.05 -23.25
CA PHE A 98 27.46 -3.61 -21.90
C PHE A 98 27.96 -5.06 -21.91
N ALA A 99 28.57 -5.52 -20.82
CA ALA A 99 29.14 -6.87 -20.74
C ALA A 99 28.24 -7.85 -19.96
N ARG A 100 28.06 -9.07 -20.48
CA ARG A 100 27.38 -10.17 -19.78
C ARG A 100 28.18 -11.46 -19.83
N ARG A 101 27.92 -12.35 -18.88
CA ARG A 101 28.52 -13.70 -18.90
C ARG A 101 27.97 -14.48 -20.10
N LYS A 102 28.83 -15.15 -20.86
CA LYS A 102 28.48 -15.97 -22.04
C LYS A 102 27.32 -16.94 -21.74
N SER A 103 27.36 -17.63 -20.59
CA SER A 103 26.29 -18.55 -20.13
C SER A 103 24.93 -17.91 -19.85
N ARG A 104 24.85 -16.57 -19.78
CA ARG A 104 23.62 -15.81 -19.56
C ARG A 104 23.13 -15.07 -20.80
N ILE A 105 23.76 -15.26 -21.95
CA ILE A 105 23.34 -14.65 -23.20
C ILE A 105 22.31 -15.59 -23.84
N LYS A 106 21.02 -15.28 -23.59
CA LYS A 106 19.85 -15.91 -24.24
C LYS A 106 19.11 -14.83 -25.03
N TYR A 107 18.21 -15.23 -25.95
CA TYR A 107 17.45 -14.31 -26.81
C TYR A 107 16.82 -13.09 -26.09
N ASN A 108 16.32 -13.24 -24.86
CA ASN A 108 15.66 -12.16 -24.11
C ASN A 108 16.61 -11.28 -23.25
N MET A 109 17.93 -11.46 -23.37
CA MET A 109 18.93 -10.87 -22.48
C MET A 109 19.86 -9.86 -23.17
N THR A 110 19.44 -9.35 -24.33
CA THR A 110 20.16 -8.39 -25.19
C THR A 110 20.05 -6.92 -24.76
N PHE A 111 19.23 -6.62 -23.76
CA PHE A 111 19.05 -5.25 -23.26
C PHE A 111 19.97 -4.94 -22.06
N CYS A 112 20.50 -3.71 -22.02
CA CYS A 112 21.35 -3.26 -20.92
C CYS A 112 20.59 -3.12 -19.59
N SER A 113 19.27 -2.92 -19.64
CA SER A 113 18.43 -2.74 -18.45
C SER A 113 16.99 -3.22 -18.69
N LYS A 114 16.20 -3.33 -17.61
CA LYS A 114 14.77 -3.70 -17.70
C LYS A 114 13.96 -2.62 -18.41
N GLU A 115 14.33 -1.36 -18.20
CA GLU A 115 13.71 -0.19 -18.82
C GLU A 115 13.90 -0.23 -20.34
N CYS A 116 15.14 -0.49 -20.80
CA CYS A 116 15.44 -0.64 -22.22
C CYS A 116 14.66 -1.80 -22.87
N SER A 117 14.51 -2.92 -22.16
CA SER A 117 13.69 -4.04 -22.63
C SER A 117 12.21 -3.66 -22.74
N ALA A 118 11.67 -2.97 -21.73
CA ALA A 118 10.29 -2.51 -21.76
C ALA A 118 10.02 -1.57 -22.93
N ILE A 119 10.86 -0.54 -23.11
CA ILE A 119 10.77 0.42 -24.22
C ILE A 119 10.77 -0.30 -25.55
N TRP A 120 11.67 -1.26 -25.75
CA TRP A 120 11.75 -2.03 -27.00
C TRP A 120 10.46 -2.81 -27.28
N HIS A 121 9.93 -3.50 -26.27
CA HIS A 121 8.75 -4.34 -26.47
C HIS A 121 7.44 -3.56 -26.57
N THR A 122 7.38 -2.32 -26.06
CA THR A 122 6.18 -1.47 -26.11
C THR A 122 6.22 -0.40 -27.20
N GLY A 123 7.40 -0.06 -27.70
CA GLY A 123 7.60 1.00 -28.69
C GLY A 123 7.36 0.55 -30.13
N GLU A 124 7.51 1.50 -31.06
CA GLU A 124 7.25 1.32 -32.49
C GLU A 124 8.10 0.22 -33.15
N ARG A 125 9.31 -0.02 -32.62
CA ARG A 125 10.24 -1.06 -33.10
C ARG A 125 9.82 -2.47 -32.70
N SER A 126 8.80 -2.63 -31.88
CA SER A 126 8.30 -3.93 -31.44
C SER A 126 7.56 -4.64 -32.58
N SER A 127 7.80 -5.94 -32.76
CA SER A 127 6.99 -6.77 -33.65
C SER A 127 5.50 -6.80 -33.26
N ASN A 128 5.19 -6.47 -32.00
CA ASN A 128 3.83 -6.38 -31.47
C ASN A 128 3.21 -4.98 -31.67
N TYR A 129 3.95 -4.01 -32.20
CA TYR A 129 3.45 -2.67 -32.48
C TYR A 129 2.63 -2.66 -33.77
N LYS A 130 1.35 -3.02 -33.65
CA LYS A 130 0.36 -2.93 -34.73
C LYS A 130 -0.61 -1.79 -34.44
N ARG A 131 -0.77 -0.87 -35.40
CA ARG A 131 -1.75 0.21 -35.38
C ARG A 131 -2.68 0.09 -36.57
N GLU A 132 -3.93 0.46 -36.38
CA GLU A 132 -4.90 0.62 -37.45
C GLU A 132 -5.54 2.00 -37.36
N THR A 133 -5.86 2.56 -38.52
CA THR A 133 -6.54 3.85 -38.64
C THR A 133 -8.04 3.62 -38.63
N ARG A 134 -8.75 4.32 -37.74
CA ARG A 134 -10.22 4.34 -37.68
C ARG A 134 -10.74 5.74 -37.90
N THR A 135 -11.96 5.85 -38.44
CA THR A 135 -12.67 7.13 -38.60
C THR A 135 -13.66 7.32 -37.45
N CYS A 136 -13.60 8.47 -36.77
CA CYS A 136 -14.49 8.78 -35.66
C CYS A 136 -15.92 9.06 -36.14
N PRO A 137 -16.95 8.30 -35.68
CA PRO A 137 -18.33 8.53 -36.10
C PRO A 137 -18.93 9.89 -35.70
N ASN A 138 -18.33 10.60 -34.73
CA ASN A 138 -18.83 11.91 -34.28
C ASN A 138 -18.33 13.07 -35.13
N CYS A 139 -17.01 13.13 -35.36
CA CYS A 139 -16.36 14.29 -35.97
C CYS A 139 -15.71 14.00 -37.33
N GLY A 140 -15.77 12.75 -37.82
CA GLY A 140 -15.18 12.34 -39.10
C GLY A 140 -13.65 12.26 -39.12
N LYS A 141 -12.95 12.73 -38.07
CA LYS A 141 -11.47 12.68 -38.01
C LYS A 141 -10.96 11.24 -37.90
N THR A 142 -9.85 10.95 -38.58
CA THR A 142 -9.14 9.68 -38.47
C THR A 142 -8.24 9.66 -37.23
N PHE A 143 -8.06 8.50 -36.62
CA PHE A 143 -7.20 8.30 -35.44
C PHE A 143 -6.62 6.89 -35.41
N GLU A 144 -5.44 6.73 -34.81
CA GLU A 144 -4.73 5.45 -34.76
C GLU A 144 -4.94 4.72 -33.43
N VAL A 145 -5.34 3.45 -33.50
CA VAL A 145 -5.54 2.58 -32.34
C VAL A 145 -4.86 1.24 -32.50
N LYS A 146 -4.64 0.55 -31.39
CA LYS A 146 -4.28 -0.88 -31.43
C LYS A 146 -5.51 -1.68 -31.86
N PRO A 147 -5.38 -2.67 -32.77
CA PRO A 147 -6.51 -3.48 -33.24
C PRO A 147 -7.34 -4.12 -32.12
N SER A 148 -6.68 -4.55 -31.03
CA SER A 148 -7.33 -5.15 -29.86
C SER A 148 -8.20 -4.19 -29.04
N ILE A 149 -8.02 -2.87 -29.20
CA ILE A 149 -8.77 -1.86 -28.46
C ILE A 149 -10.09 -1.59 -29.19
N ARG A 150 -11.23 -1.68 -28.49
CA ARG A 150 -12.59 -1.47 -29.05
C ARG A 150 -12.99 -0.01 -29.21
N GLN A 151 -12.04 0.93 -29.14
CA GLN A 151 -12.30 2.36 -29.20
C GLN A 151 -12.86 2.77 -30.56
N LYS A 152 -14.07 3.35 -30.56
CA LYS A 152 -14.76 3.79 -31.78
C LYS A 152 -14.60 5.28 -32.06
N TYR A 153 -14.31 6.09 -31.05
CA TYR A 153 -14.26 7.55 -31.15
C TYR A 153 -12.84 8.04 -30.92
N CYS A 154 -12.45 9.16 -31.56
CA CYS A 154 -11.10 9.73 -31.40
C CYS A 154 -10.85 10.28 -29.99
N SER A 155 -11.90 10.62 -29.24
CA SER A 155 -11.80 11.12 -27.87
C SER A 155 -13.01 10.74 -27.02
N GLN A 156 -12.85 10.85 -25.69
CA GLN A 156 -13.95 10.68 -24.74
C GLN A 156 -15.08 11.69 -24.97
N GLN A 157 -14.72 12.93 -25.33
CA GLN A 157 -15.70 13.97 -25.65
C GLN A 157 -16.54 13.61 -26.87
N CYS A 158 -15.90 13.16 -27.96
CA CYS A 158 -16.62 12.71 -29.15
C CYS A 158 -17.52 11.51 -28.86
N ALA A 159 -17.09 10.60 -27.99
CA ALA A 159 -17.94 9.51 -27.54
C ALA A 159 -19.18 10.03 -26.80
N TRP A 160 -19.01 10.96 -25.87
CA TRP A 160 -20.12 11.51 -25.08
C TRP A 160 -21.12 12.31 -25.93
N GLU A 161 -20.63 13.18 -26.81
CA GLU A 161 -21.47 13.96 -27.73
C GLU A 161 -22.27 13.04 -28.67
N PHE A 162 -21.63 12.02 -29.23
CA PHE A 162 -22.32 11.08 -30.09
C PHE A 162 -23.36 10.26 -29.33
N LEU A 163 -22.98 9.68 -28.18
CA LEU A 163 -23.87 8.82 -27.40
C LEU A 163 -25.03 9.59 -26.78
N SER A 164 -24.83 10.85 -26.34
CA SER A 164 -25.91 11.68 -25.79
C SER A 164 -26.98 12.02 -26.82
N LYS A 165 -26.61 12.17 -28.09
CA LYS A 165 -27.55 12.40 -29.19
C LYS A 165 -28.30 11.12 -29.59
N HIS A 166 -27.59 10.00 -29.69
CA HIS A 166 -28.07 8.75 -30.31
C HIS A 166 -28.50 7.63 -29.34
N ARG A 167 -28.31 7.78 -28.02
CA ARG A 167 -28.77 6.81 -27.02
C ARG A 167 -29.74 7.45 -26.05
N ARG A 168 -30.85 7.96 -26.58
CA ARG A 168 -31.94 8.54 -25.80
C ARG A 168 -33.14 7.60 -25.82
N LYS A 169 -33.77 7.41 -24.67
CA LYS A 169 -34.98 6.59 -24.51
C LYS A 169 -34.87 5.27 -25.29
N GLU A 170 -35.82 4.98 -26.18
CA GLU A 170 -35.93 3.75 -26.97
C GLU A 170 -34.67 3.44 -27.79
N ASP A 171 -33.90 4.47 -28.21
CA ASP A 171 -32.64 4.29 -28.96
C ASP A 171 -31.47 3.82 -28.08
N ASN A 172 -31.60 3.86 -26.75
CA ASN A 172 -30.60 3.33 -25.85
C ASN A 172 -30.83 1.81 -25.68
N PRO A 173 -29.86 0.94 -26.02
CA PRO A 173 -30.01 -0.52 -25.88
C PRO A 173 -30.33 -1.00 -24.46
N ASN A 174 -30.01 -0.19 -23.45
CA ASN A 174 -30.30 -0.48 -22.04
C ASN A 174 -31.61 0.12 -21.55
N TRP A 175 -32.34 0.87 -22.38
CA TRP A 175 -33.61 1.44 -22.00
C TRP A 175 -34.66 0.36 -21.87
N LYS A 176 -35.48 0.52 -20.84
CA LYS A 176 -36.63 -0.34 -20.57
C LYS A 176 -37.79 0.57 -20.19
N PRO A 177 -39.02 0.28 -20.64
CA PRO A 177 -40.18 1.06 -20.24
C PRO A 177 -40.38 0.99 -18.72
N LYS A 178 -40.97 2.03 -18.15
CA LYS A 178 -41.33 2.02 -16.73
C LYS A 178 -42.41 0.96 -16.47
N ILE A 179 -42.37 0.37 -15.28
CA ILE A 179 -43.38 -0.57 -14.81
C ILE A 179 -44.43 0.16 -13.97
N ILE A 180 -45.69 -0.23 -14.13
CA ILE A 180 -46.82 0.30 -13.34
C ILE A 180 -46.99 -0.57 -12.09
N LYS A 181 -47.09 0.06 -10.92
CA LYS A 181 -47.28 -0.62 -9.63
C LYS A 181 -48.39 0.03 -8.82
N LYS A 182 -49.00 -0.74 -7.92
CA LYS A 182 -49.96 -0.23 -6.92
C LYS A 182 -49.23 0.16 -5.64
N CYS A 183 -49.51 1.35 -5.11
CA CYS A 183 -48.94 1.82 -3.85
C CYS A 183 -49.51 1.04 -2.67
N ALA A 184 -48.65 0.47 -1.83
CA ALA A 184 -49.03 -0.28 -0.63
C ALA A 184 -49.64 0.59 0.50
N MET A 185 -49.76 1.91 0.30
CA MET A 185 -50.36 2.84 1.27
C MET A 185 -51.66 3.46 0.79
N CYS A 186 -51.62 4.19 -0.32
CA CYS A 186 -52.80 4.89 -0.83
C CYS A 186 -53.57 4.09 -1.88
N GLY A 187 -53.06 2.92 -2.31
CA GLY A 187 -53.69 2.11 -3.35
C GLY A 187 -53.61 2.69 -4.77
N GLN A 188 -53.11 3.91 -4.96
CA GLN A 188 -52.96 4.53 -6.29
C GLN A 188 -51.90 3.80 -7.12
N THR A 189 -52.13 3.77 -8.44
CA THR A 189 -51.13 3.29 -9.41
C THR A 189 -50.04 4.34 -9.63
N PHE A 190 -48.81 3.90 -9.81
CA PHE A 190 -47.66 4.77 -10.08
C PHE A 190 -46.61 4.06 -10.94
N GLU A 191 -45.83 4.83 -11.67
CA GLU A 191 -44.74 4.30 -12.50
C GLU A 191 -43.44 4.20 -11.72
N THR A 192 -42.65 3.16 -11.98
CA THR A 192 -41.29 3.05 -11.47
C THR A 192 -40.33 2.44 -12.48
N TYR A 193 -39.03 2.66 -12.26
CA TYR A 193 -38.00 2.08 -13.12
C TYR A 193 -37.90 0.57 -12.89
N PRO A 194 -37.67 -0.24 -13.95
CA PRO A 194 -37.43 -1.69 -13.81
C PRO A 194 -36.25 -2.05 -12.90
N SER A 195 -35.30 -1.12 -12.71
CA SER A 195 -34.18 -1.27 -11.77
C SER A 195 -34.60 -1.18 -10.29
N ASN A 196 -35.83 -0.73 -10.00
CA ASN A 196 -36.39 -0.68 -8.66
C ASN A 196 -37.69 -1.49 -8.57
N PRO A 197 -37.65 -2.80 -8.86
CA PRO A 197 -38.85 -3.64 -8.92
C PRO A 197 -39.51 -3.79 -7.55
N ASN A 198 -38.77 -3.57 -6.47
CA ASN A 198 -39.24 -3.71 -5.09
C ASN A 198 -39.82 -2.43 -4.50
N ARG A 199 -39.93 -1.32 -5.26
CA ARG A 199 -40.57 -0.10 -4.78
C ARG A 199 -42.03 -0.37 -4.43
N LYS A 200 -42.42 -0.11 -3.18
CA LYS A 200 -43.77 -0.37 -2.65
C LYS A 200 -44.66 0.87 -2.62
N PHE A 201 -44.09 2.07 -2.64
CA PHE A 201 -44.81 3.31 -2.39
C PHE A 201 -44.65 4.29 -3.55
N CYS A 202 -45.74 5.00 -3.89
CA CYS A 202 -45.74 6.00 -4.96
C CYS A 202 -44.87 7.22 -4.60
N SER A 203 -44.76 7.57 -3.32
CA SER A 203 -43.98 8.70 -2.83
C SER A 203 -43.36 8.44 -1.46
N ASP A 204 -42.36 9.26 -1.10
CA ASP A 204 -41.75 9.24 0.24
C ASP A 204 -42.78 9.57 1.33
N ALA A 205 -43.75 10.45 1.04
CA ALA A 205 -44.85 10.75 1.95
C ALA A 205 -45.69 9.51 2.28
N CYS A 206 -46.01 8.68 1.28
CA CYS A 206 -46.69 7.40 1.52
C CYS A 206 -45.82 6.46 2.36
N PHE A 207 -44.53 6.32 2.03
CA PHE A 207 -43.63 5.49 2.83
C PHE A 207 -43.57 5.91 4.30
N ARG A 208 -43.45 7.22 4.59
CA ARG A 208 -43.45 7.74 5.97
C ARG A 208 -44.77 7.48 6.69
N LYS A 209 -45.91 7.62 6.01
CA LYS A 209 -47.22 7.26 6.58
C LYS A 209 -47.27 5.76 6.92
N TRP A 210 -46.78 4.89 6.04
CA TRP A 210 -46.70 3.44 6.30
C TRP A 210 -45.86 3.14 7.54
N LEU A 211 -44.68 3.77 7.66
CA LEU A 211 -43.78 3.59 8.80
C LEU A 211 -44.39 4.04 10.13
N LYS A 212 -45.23 5.10 10.12
CA LYS A 212 -45.93 5.53 11.34
C LYS A 212 -46.94 4.49 11.84
N ILE A 213 -47.60 3.77 10.93
CA ILE A 213 -48.62 2.77 11.25
C ILE A 213 -47.96 1.43 11.63
N HIS A 214 -47.02 0.96 10.80
CA HIS A 214 -46.46 -0.38 10.93
C HIS A 214 -45.14 -0.44 11.71
N GLY A 215 -44.57 0.72 12.05
CA GLY A 215 -43.26 0.81 12.69
C GLY A 215 -42.11 0.32 11.81
N ILE A 216 -40.91 0.29 12.40
CA ILE A 216 -39.72 -0.30 11.80
C ILE A 216 -39.60 -1.74 12.30
N SER A 217 -39.45 -2.71 11.39
CA SER A 217 -39.26 -4.12 11.78
C SER A 217 -38.05 -4.32 12.67
N ASP A 218 -38.10 -5.28 13.59
CA ASP A 218 -37.03 -5.53 14.56
C ASP A 218 -35.68 -5.81 13.92
N ASN A 219 -35.66 -6.51 12.80
CA ASN A 219 -34.43 -6.75 12.04
C ASN A 219 -33.81 -5.43 11.53
N ASN A 220 -34.63 -4.52 11.03
CA ASN A 220 -34.16 -3.21 10.56
C ASN A 220 -33.72 -2.33 11.75
N ARG A 221 -34.43 -2.39 12.87
CA ARG A 221 -34.02 -1.72 14.12
C ARG A 221 -32.66 -2.22 14.61
N LYS A 222 -32.46 -3.55 14.66
CA LYS A 222 -31.16 -4.18 15.02
C LYS A 222 -30.03 -3.73 14.09
N LYS A 223 -30.27 -3.70 12.76
CA LYS A 223 -29.29 -3.20 11.78
C LYS A 223 -28.93 -1.73 12.01
N MET A 224 -29.92 -0.90 12.30
CA MET A 224 -29.73 0.52 12.58
C MET A 224 -28.92 0.73 13.86
N LEU A 225 -29.28 0.06 14.97
CA LEU A 225 -28.53 0.11 16.22
C LEU A 225 -27.09 -0.36 16.05
N LYS A 226 -26.88 -1.46 15.33
CA LYS A 226 -25.53 -1.96 15.01
C LYS A 226 -24.70 -0.96 14.21
N ALA A 227 -25.34 -0.20 13.31
CA ALA A 227 -24.66 0.85 12.56
C ALA A 227 -24.29 2.05 13.45
N LEU A 228 -25.17 2.45 14.38
CA LEU A 228 -24.93 3.54 15.34
C LEU A 228 -23.80 3.22 16.32
N LEU A 229 -23.66 1.95 16.72
CA LEU A 229 -22.58 1.50 17.60
C LEU A 229 -21.24 1.29 16.89
N LYS A 230 -21.19 1.44 15.56
CA LYS A 230 -19.99 1.15 14.79
C LYS A 230 -18.96 2.28 14.92
N ARG A 231 -17.88 1.97 15.64
CA ARG A 231 -16.68 2.81 15.75
C ARG A 231 -15.47 2.15 15.07
N PRO A 232 -14.50 2.89 14.51
CA PRO A 232 -14.54 4.35 14.33
C PRO A 232 -15.55 4.78 13.25
N THR A 233 -16.10 5.99 13.40
CA THR A 233 -17.00 6.61 12.41
C THR A 233 -16.25 7.03 11.13
N LYS A 234 -16.96 7.43 10.07
CA LYS A 234 -16.30 7.89 8.83
C LYS A 234 -15.43 9.14 9.05
N PRO A 235 -15.90 10.19 9.77
CA PRO A 235 -15.07 11.35 10.09
C PRO A 235 -13.85 10.99 10.96
N GLU A 236 -14.02 10.15 11.97
CA GLU A 236 -12.89 9.64 12.79
C GLU A 236 -11.84 8.93 11.92
N LYS A 237 -12.26 8.03 11.02
CA LYS A 237 -11.34 7.35 10.10
C LYS A 237 -10.57 8.32 9.20
N LYS A 238 -11.22 9.39 8.77
CA LYS A 238 -10.55 10.43 7.97
C LYS A 238 -9.48 11.14 8.80
N LEU A 239 -9.79 11.49 10.05
CA LEU A 239 -8.81 12.09 10.95
C LEU A 239 -7.67 11.12 11.31
N MET A 240 -7.96 9.82 11.54
CA MET A 240 -6.93 8.79 11.75
C MET A 240 -5.93 8.77 10.59
N LYS A 241 -6.42 8.84 9.35
CA LYS A 241 -5.57 8.90 8.16
C LYS A 241 -4.70 10.17 8.14
N ILE A 242 -5.28 11.34 8.42
CA ILE A 242 -4.52 12.60 8.51
C ILE A 242 -3.43 12.51 9.60
N ILE A 243 -3.75 11.93 10.75
CA ILE A 243 -2.78 11.72 11.83
C ILE A 243 -1.62 10.84 11.38
N GLU A 244 -1.90 9.76 10.64
CA GLU A 244 -0.89 8.85 10.10
C GLU A 244 -0.03 9.53 9.02
N ASP A 245 -0.66 10.14 8.02
CA ASP A 245 0.00 10.76 6.86
C ASP A 245 0.91 11.92 7.27
N TYR A 246 0.54 12.69 8.29
CA TYR A 246 1.32 13.82 8.80
C TYR A 246 2.11 13.50 10.09
N ASN A 247 2.13 12.22 10.51
CA ASN A 247 2.82 11.74 11.71
C ASN A 247 2.51 12.57 12.98
N LEU A 248 1.23 12.92 13.17
CA LEU A 248 0.78 13.70 14.31
C LEU A 248 0.79 12.83 15.59
N PRO A 249 1.13 13.39 16.76
CA PRO A 249 1.34 12.61 17.98
C PRO A 249 0.02 12.28 18.70
N PHE A 250 -1.00 11.82 17.98
CA PHE A 250 -2.31 11.46 18.52
C PHE A 250 -2.60 9.97 18.30
N LYS A 251 -3.41 9.39 19.17
CA LYS A 251 -3.94 8.03 19.01
C LYS A 251 -5.45 8.03 19.19
N TYR A 252 -6.12 7.15 18.47
CA TYR A 252 -7.56 6.95 18.57
C TYR A 252 -7.91 6.18 19.85
N VAL A 253 -8.92 6.68 20.59
CA VAL A 253 -9.49 6.06 21.79
C VAL A 253 -11.03 6.06 21.81
N GLY A 254 -11.67 6.63 20.78
CA GLY A 254 -13.14 6.73 20.64
C GLY A 254 -13.91 5.39 20.58
N ASN A 255 -13.21 4.26 20.64
CA ASN A 255 -13.79 2.93 20.84
C ASN A 255 -14.03 2.59 22.33
N GLY A 256 -13.68 3.48 23.27
CA GLY A 256 -13.85 3.25 24.70
C GLY A 256 -12.56 2.85 25.42
N ALA A 257 -11.41 2.94 24.74
CA ALA A 257 -10.12 2.56 25.31
C ALA A 257 -9.63 3.52 26.42
N LEU A 258 -10.25 4.69 26.56
CA LEU A 258 -9.94 5.68 27.58
C LEU A 258 -11.23 6.31 28.11
N ILE A 259 -11.33 6.44 29.43
CA ILE A 259 -12.42 7.14 30.11
C ILE A 259 -11.81 8.20 31.04
N ILE A 260 -12.23 9.45 30.89
CA ILE A 260 -11.78 10.60 31.68
C ILE A 260 -13.04 11.26 32.27
N GLY A 261 -13.16 11.27 33.59
CA GLY A 261 -14.33 11.82 34.29
C GLY A 261 -15.67 11.24 33.81
N GLY A 262 -15.69 9.97 33.41
CA GLY A 262 -16.88 9.29 32.89
C GLY A 262 -17.15 9.52 31.39
N LEU A 263 -16.32 10.30 30.68
CA LEU A 263 -16.46 10.55 29.25
C LEU A 263 -15.33 9.91 28.45
N ASN A 264 -15.65 9.43 27.25
CA ASN A 264 -14.68 8.88 26.29
C ASN A 264 -14.36 9.94 25.22
N PRO A 265 -13.11 10.42 25.10
CA PRO A 265 -12.70 11.27 23.98
C PRO A 265 -12.49 10.47 22.69
N ASP A 266 -12.55 11.10 21.52
CA ASP A 266 -12.25 10.40 20.26
C ASP A 266 -10.74 10.11 20.08
N PHE A 267 -9.88 11.09 20.41
CA PHE A 267 -8.42 10.98 20.30
C PHE A 267 -7.72 11.64 21.49
N ILE A 268 -6.56 11.11 21.85
CA ILE A 268 -5.67 11.65 22.88
C ILE A 268 -4.23 11.74 22.35
N SER A 269 -3.51 12.79 22.73
CA SER A 269 -2.09 12.92 22.43
C SER A 269 -1.26 11.82 23.11
N ARG A 270 -0.10 11.48 22.55
CA ARG A 270 0.78 10.43 23.09
C ARG A 270 1.33 10.76 24.48
N ASP A 271 1.46 12.05 24.81
CA ASP A 271 1.85 12.52 26.14
C ASP A 271 0.66 12.65 27.11
N GLY A 272 -0.57 12.37 26.65
CA GLY A 272 -1.77 12.28 27.48
C GLY A 272 -2.37 13.61 27.93
N ARG A 273 -2.06 14.73 27.25
CA ARG A 273 -2.45 16.09 27.69
C ARG A 273 -3.43 16.81 26.77
N GLU A 274 -3.56 16.36 25.52
CA GLU A 274 -4.36 17.04 24.50
C GLU A 274 -5.37 16.07 23.89
N ILE A 275 -6.61 16.53 23.76
CA ILE A 275 -7.76 15.78 23.25
C ILE A 275 -8.18 16.37 21.90
N ILE A 276 -8.55 15.48 20.98
CA ILE A 276 -9.30 15.88 19.78
C ILE A 276 -10.61 15.11 19.77
N GLU A 277 -11.71 15.85 19.57
CA GLU A 277 -13.07 15.34 19.41
C GLU A 277 -13.55 15.59 17.98
N VAL A 278 -14.30 14.65 17.42
CA VAL A 278 -14.82 14.71 16.05
C VAL A 278 -16.34 14.80 16.07
N PHE A 279 -16.87 16.00 15.83
CA PHE A 279 -18.31 16.26 15.87
C PHE A 279 -18.95 16.04 14.51
N GLY A 280 -19.95 15.15 14.46
CA GLY A 280 -20.84 15.01 13.30
C GLY A 280 -21.77 16.22 13.12
N THR A 281 -21.87 16.76 11.90
CA THR A 281 -22.62 17.99 11.59
C THR A 281 -24.11 17.86 11.91
N TYR A 282 -24.71 16.68 11.68
CA TYR A 282 -26.11 16.42 12.02
C TYR A 282 -26.28 16.16 13.53
N TRP A 283 -25.47 15.24 14.07
CA TRP A 283 -25.65 14.69 15.42
C TRP A 283 -25.38 15.70 16.52
N HIS A 284 -24.47 16.66 16.30
CA HIS A 284 -24.12 17.70 17.27
C HIS A 284 -24.79 19.06 16.99
N ASN A 285 -25.76 19.10 16.06
CA ASN A 285 -26.56 20.30 15.85
C ASN A 285 -27.73 20.34 16.86
N PRO A 286 -27.77 21.30 17.79
CA PRO A 286 -28.81 21.38 18.82
C PRO A 286 -30.20 21.73 18.28
N GLU A 287 -30.30 22.34 17.10
CA GLU A 287 -31.57 22.63 16.44
C GLU A 287 -32.20 21.35 15.86
N ILE A 288 -31.37 20.38 15.48
CA ILE A 288 -31.78 19.12 14.88
C ILE A 288 -31.92 18.02 15.95
N CYS A 289 -30.90 17.86 16.78
CA CYS A 289 -30.80 16.83 17.81
C CYS A 289 -30.91 17.47 19.20
N LYS A 290 -32.15 17.58 19.69
CA LYS A 290 -32.43 18.08 21.06
C LYS A 290 -31.66 17.25 22.09
N GLY A 291 -30.99 17.92 23.03
CA GLY A 291 -30.19 17.28 24.08
C GLY A 291 -28.84 16.73 23.63
N THR A 292 -28.38 17.07 22.41
CA THR A 292 -27.04 16.67 21.96
C THR A 292 -25.92 17.36 22.76
N MET A 293 -24.76 16.69 22.81
CA MET A 293 -23.56 17.24 23.44
C MET A 293 -23.09 18.47 22.67
N ARG A 294 -23.08 19.63 23.35
CA ARG A 294 -22.63 20.89 22.78
C ARG A 294 -21.12 21.08 22.88
N GLU A 295 -20.59 21.84 21.93
CA GLU A 295 -19.16 22.12 21.82
C GLU A 295 -18.60 22.84 23.06
N ASP A 296 -19.31 23.86 23.53
CA ASP A 296 -18.94 24.69 24.69
C ASP A 296 -18.86 23.85 25.98
N VAL A 297 -19.89 23.04 26.24
CA VAL A 297 -19.97 22.17 27.43
C VAL A 297 -18.87 21.11 27.39
N ARG A 298 -18.67 20.47 26.23
CA ARG A 298 -17.65 19.44 26.07
C ARG A 298 -16.24 19.99 26.26
N LYS A 299 -15.98 21.19 25.75
CA LYS A 299 -14.70 21.88 25.95
C LYS A 299 -14.49 22.25 27.41
N ALA A 300 -15.47 22.87 28.05
CA ALA A 300 -15.39 23.28 29.45
C ALA A 300 -15.03 22.11 30.37
N PHE A 301 -15.71 20.97 30.19
CA PHE A 301 -15.46 19.75 30.97
C PHE A 301 -14.01 19.27 30.91
N PHE A 302 -13.44 19.13 29.71
CA PHE A 302 -12.06 18.64 29.58
C PHE A 302 -11.02 19.69 29.98
N LEU A 303 -11.31 20.98 29.78
CA LEU A 303 -10.46 22.08 30.25
C LEU A 303 -10.36 22.10 31.79
N GLU A 304 -11.48 21.91 32.49
CA GLU A 304 -11.52 21.85 33.95
C GLU A 304 -10.70 20.67 34.51
N LEU A 305 -10.66 19.54 33.79
CA LEU A 305 -9.82 18.39 34.10
C LEU A 305 -8.35 18.55 33.68
N GLY A 306 -7.95 19.74 33.19
CA GLY A 306 -6.57 20.06 32.84
C GLY A 306 -6.13 19.62 31.44
N TYR A 307 -7.04 19.21 30.57
CA TYR A 307 -6.75 18.84 29.19
C TYR A 307 -6.92 20.02 28.25
N LYS A 308 -6.03 20.15 27.26
CA LYS A 308 -6.34 20.96 26.08
C LYS A 308 -7.26 20.17 25.17
N ILE A 309 -8.20 20.85 24.52
CA ILE A 309 -9.18 20.20 23.66
C ILE A 309 -9.42 20.99 22.37
N LEU A 310 -9.43 20.27 21.26
CA LEU A 310 -9.86 20.75 19.95
C LEU A 310 -11.07 19.92 19.48
N ILE A 311 -12.12 20.61 19.04
CA ILE A 311 -13.26 19.97 18.36
C ILE A 311 -13.10 20.23 16.87
N LEU A 312 -13.14 19.17 16.07
CA LEU A 312 -13.13 19.20 14.61
C LEU A 312 -14.48 18.73 14.09
N TRP A 313 -15.13 19.56 13.27
CA TRP A 313 -16.43 19.20 12.72
C TRP A 313 -16.29 18.38 11.43
N GLU A 314 -17.24 17.47 11.20
CA GLU A 314 -17.30 16.59 10.03
C GLU A 314 -17.24 17.37 8.71
N HIS A 315 -17.93 18.51 8.61
CA HIS A 315 -17.90 19.31 7.39
C HIS A 315 -16.51 19.91 7.10
N GLU A 316 -15.72 20.21 8.13
CA GLU A 316 -14.33 20.68 7.97
C GLU A 316 -13.44 19.55 7.47
N LEU A 317 -13.60 18.36 8.02
CA LEU A 317 -12.91 17.16 7.55
C LEU A 317 -13.31 16.86 6.11
N ASN A 318 -14.56 17.07 5.71
CA ASN A 318 -15.06 16.79 4.36
C ASN A 318 -14.67 17.82 3.30
N ALA A 319 -14.21 19.03 3.68
CA ALA A 319 -13.80 20.08 2.75
C ALA A 319 -12.53 19.76 1.94
N ASN A 320 -11.87 18.63 2.21
CA ASN A 320 -10.63 18.16 1.54
C ASN A 320 -9.45 19.14 1.65
N ASP A 321 -9.40 19.93 2.72
CA ASP A 321 -8.28 20.82 3.05
C ASP A 321 -7.53 20.29 4.27
N GLU A 322 -6.78 19.21 4.07
CA GLU A 322 -6.00 18.57 5.13
C GLU A 322 -4.96 19.50 5.76
N PRO A 323 -4.21 20.35 5.01
CA PRO A 323 -3.27 21.30 5.61
C PRO A 323 -3.92 22.23 6.63
N LYS A 324 -5.15 22.70 6.38
CA LYS A 324 -5.90 23.53 7.34
C LYS A 324 -6.22 22.79 8.63
N ILE A 325 -6.62 21.52 8.54
CA ILE A 325 -6.87 20.66 9.72
C ILE A 325 -5.59 20.43 10.51
N VAL A 326 -4.50 20.07 9.83
CA VAL A 326 -3.18 19.87 10.45
C VAL A 326 -2.71 21.14 11.16
N ASN A 327 -2.83 22.30 10.52
CA ASN A 327 -2.49 23.59 11.12
C ASN A 327 -3.30 23.90 12.38
N LYS A 328 -4.60 23.56 12.41
CA LYS A 328 -5.42 23.71 13.63
C LYS A 328 -4.90 22.85 14.77
N ILE A 329 -4.57 21.58 14.49
CA ILE A 329 -4.03 20.64 15.48
C ILE A 329 -2.69 21.15 16.01
N LEU A 330 -1.77 21.54 15.14
CA LEU A 330 -0.44 22.03 15.53
C LEU A 330 -0.51 23.34 16.33
N ARG A 331 -1.45 24.24 16.01
CA ARG A 331 -1.66 25.49 16.78
C ARG A 331 -2.05 25.21 18.24
N MET A 332 -2.92 24.23 18.47
CA MET A 332 -3.28 23.79 19.82
C MET A 332 -2.05 23.25 20.58
N SER A 333 -1.23 22.42 19.91
CA SER A 333 -0.03 21.84 20.53
C SER A 333 1.04 22.90 20.84
N ASN A 334 1.20 23.91 19.99
CA ASN A 334 2.25 24.93 20.09
C ASN A 334 1.94 26.11 21.04
N SER A 335 0.75 26.23 21.63
CA SER A 335 0.40 27.35 22.53
C SER A 335 1.19 27.43 23.84
N ARG A 336 2.27 26.63 24.01
CA ARG A 336 3.18 26.64 25.16
C ARG A 336 4.38 27.59 25.05
N LYS A 337 4.71 28.14 23.88
CA LYS A 337 5.96 28.91 23.71
C LYS A 337 5.89 30.40 24.09
N LEU A 338 4.75 30.92 24.57
CA LEU A 338 4.55 32.37 24.82
C LEU A 338 4.15 32.73 26.27
N LYS A 339 4.29 31.80 27.21
CA LYS A 339 4.22 32.11 28.65
C LYS A 339 5.44 31.50 29.33
N GLY A 340 6.58 32.12 29.05
CA GLY A 340 7.82 32.00 29.82
C GLY A 340 8.05 33.31 30.53
#